data_AF-A0A2V9BLU4-F1
#
_entry.id   AF-A0A2V9BLU4-F1
#
_cell.length_a   1.000
_cell.length_b   1.000
_cell.length_c   1.000
_cell.angle_alpha   90.00
_cell.angle_beta   90.00
_cell.angle_gamma   90.00
#
_symmetry.space_group_name_H-M   'P 1'
#
loop_
_entity.id
_entity.type
_entity.pdbx_description
1 polymer ?
#
loop_
_entity_poly.entity_id
_entity_poly.type
_entity_poly.pdbx_seq_one_letter_code
_entity_poly.pdbx_strand_id
1 'polypeptide(L)'
;MTLNRREFARALGAAAAGTVALGRPASGDAWETGDAPGRTAPFQLSVMLWTVFRDLPFEQRLEKVAEAGYRAVQLVHEYDKWSEEDFRNANRKKRSFGMGFDTAAGLRKGICDPAERDAFLAEVRSKMPVLDKLECSRLIVLSGNKNPDLPLREQHQSCVEGLKRAAEIAAERNVELLLENIDPEENPKYYLTSVAEGFEIIGEVNHPRVKFLYDLFHEQIAKEYRQSRIDPHCGRAGAS
;
A
#
# COMPACT_ATOMS: atom_id res chain seq x y z
N MET A 1 24.44 -11.69 20.55
CA MET A 1 25.00 -10.71 19.60
C MET A 1 23.85 -9.87 19.09
N THR A 2 23.94 -8.55 19.21
CA THR A 2 22.89 -7.58 18.82
C THR A 2 23.39 -6.77 17.63
N LEU A 3 22.69 -6.84 16.49
CA LEU A 3 23.07 -6.17 15.24
C LEU A 3 22.79 -4.66 15.30
N ASN A 4 23.69 -3.87 14.72
CA ASN A 4 23.64 -2.41 14.66
C ASN A 4 23.11 -1.94 13.30
N ARG A 5 22.60 -0.71 13.19
CA ARG A 5 22.40 -0.04 11.90
C ARG A 5 23.64 -0.05 10.98
N ARG A 6 24.92 -0.18 11.45
CA ARG A 6 26.11 -0.42 10.56
C ARG A 6 26.25 -1.83 10.01
N GLU A 7 25.36 -2.71 10.42
CA GLU A 7 25.16 -4.06 9.92
C GLU A 7 23.73 -4.21 9.32
N PHE A 8 23.07 -3.09 9.00
CA PHE A 8 21.75 -3.03 8.31
C PHE A 8 21.63 -1.97 7.20
N ALA A 9 21.94 -0.70 7.49
CA ALA A 9 21.82 0.50 6.64
C ALA A 9 22.73 0.58 5.37
N ARG A 10 22.82 1.80 4.81
CA ARG A 10 23.39 2.04 3.46
C ARG A 10 24.93 2.14 3.36
N ALA A 11 25.65 2.34 4.47
CA ALA A 11 27.13 2.41 4.45
C ALA A 11 27.87 1.91 5.72
N LEU A 12 27.57 0.74 6.29
CA LEU A 12 26.46 -0.17 6.05
C LEU A 12 25.34 -0.07 7.12
N GLY A 13 24.91 1.06 7.69
CA GLY A 13 25.49 2.40 7.99
C GLY A 13 25.13 2.83 9.43
N ALA A 14 26.13 3.08 10.29
CA ALA A 14 26.03 3.15 11.77
C ALA A 14 25.07 4.16 12.43
N ALA A 15 24.58 3.71 13.59
CA ALA A 15 24.55 4.34 14.93
C ALA A 15 24.79 5.86 15.15
N ALA A 16 23.89 6.46 15.94
CA ALA A 16 24.14 7.16 17.21
C ALA A 16 22.80 7.35 17.98
N ALA A 17 22.82 7.82 19.25
CA ALA A 17 21.67 7.82 20.18
C ALA A 17 21.30 9.20 20.76
N GLY A 18 20.09 9.34 21.32
CA GLY A 18 19.60 10.53 22.05
C GLY A 18 18.20 10.29 22.68
N THR A 19 17.92 10.90 23.83
CA THR A 19 16.85 10.50 24.79
C THR A 19 15.52 11.29 24.74
N VAL A 20 14.52 10.76 25.47
CA VAL A 20 13.07 11.04 25.40
C VAL A 20 12.57 12.06 26.44
N ALA A 21 11.47 12.76 26.13
CA ALA A 21 10.50 13.29 27.11
C ALA A 21 9.05 12.91 26.70
N LEU A 22 8.15 12.71 27.66
CA LEU A 22 6.84 12.05 27.47
C LEU A 22 5.63 13.02 27.57
N GLY A 23 4.61 12.79 26.75
CA GLY A 23 3.26 13.39 26.83
C GLY A 23 2.18 12.43 26.31
N ARG A 24 0.92 12.53 26.80
CA ARG A 24 -0.18 11.59 26.49
C ARG A 24 -0.95 11.97 25.20
N PRO A 25 -1.57 11.00 24.49
CA PRO A 25 -2.07 11.18 23.12
C PRO A 25 -3.50 11.73 23.04
N ALA A 26 -3.80 12.34 21.88
CA ALA A 26 -5.14 12.64 21.38
C ALA A 26 -5.48 11.73 20.17
N SER A 27 -6.74 11.76 19.73
CA SER A 27 -7.33 10.78 18.81
C SER A 27 -7.19 11.12 17.32
N GLY A 28 -6.87 10.13 16.49
CA GLY A 28 -7.48 9.98 15.16
C GLY A 28 -6.83 10.69 13.96
N ASP A 29 -5.86 11.57 14.16
CA ASP A 29 -5.00 12.03 13.06
C ASP A 29 -4.12 10.87 12.54
N ALA A 30 -3.62 11.01 11.31
CA ALA A 30 -2.56 10.12 10.83
C ALA A 30 -1.41 10.16 11.84
N TRP A 31 -1.02 9.00 12.36
CA TRP A 31 -0.11 8.89 13.51
C TRP A 31 1.11 9.81 13.33
N GLU A 32 1.25 10.80 14.22
CA GLU A 32 2.35 11.76 14.09
C GLU A 32 3.68 11.08 14.37
N THR A 33 4.60 11.21 13.42
CA THR A 33 5.94 10.64 13.52
C THR A 33 6.75 11.37 14.58
N GLY A 34 7.01 10.69 15.70
CA GLY A 34 8.09 11.09 16.59
C GLY A 34 9.43 10.92 15.87
N ASP A 35 10.00 12.01 15.37
CA ASP A 35 11.28 12.02 14.67
C ASP A 35 12.38 11.40 15.55
N ALA A 36 13.07 10.40 15.01
CA ALA A 36 14.29 9.90 15.64
C ALA A 36 15.39 10.98 15.49
N PRO A 37 16.06 11.40 16.59
CA PRO A 37 17.03 12.48 16.52
C PRO A 37 18.17 12.13 15.55
N GLY A 38 18.36 13.00 14.55
CA GLY A 38 19.53 12.96 13.66
C GLY A 38 19.31 12.58 12.20
N ARG A 39 18.07 12.34 11.72
CA ARG A 39 17.80 12.24 10.26
C ARG A 39 16.31 12.32 9.90
N THR A 40 15.89 13.45 9.35
CA THR A 40 14.58 13.64 8.73
C THR A 40 14.70 13.51 7.21
N ALA A 41 14.32 12.35 6.67
CA ALA A 41 13.91 12.31 5.27
C ALA A 41 12.58 13.08 5.17
N PRO A 42 12.32 13.85 4.09
CA PRO A 42 11.07 14.59 3.94
C PRO A 42 9.84 13.70 3.66
N PHE A 43 10.04 12.38 3.73
CA PHE A 43 9.07 11.33 3.58
C PHE A 43 9.40 10.24 4.60
N GLN A 44 8.39 9.48 5.00
CA GLN A 44 8.51 8.44 6.00
C GLN A 44 8.37 7.07 5.32
N LEU A 45 9.31 6.16 5.62
CA LEU A 45 9.33 4.82 5.02
C LEU A 45 8.43 3.86 5.79
N SER A 46 7.80 2.96 5.05
CA SER A 46 6.86 1.94 5.52
C SER A 46 7.25 0.60 4.94
N VAL A 47 7.30 -0.45 5.75
CA VAL A 47 7.74 -1.79 5.31
C VAL A 47 6.52 -2.65 5.00
N MET A 48 6.41 -3.09 3.74
CA MET A 48 5.38 -4.04 3.29
C MET A 48 5.60 -5.40 3.96
N LEU A 49 4.89 -5.66 5.07
CA LEU A 49 5.35 -6.64 6.06
C LEU A 49 5.37 -8.06 5.51
N TRP A 50 4.42 -8.42 4.63
CA TRP A 50 4.29 -9.76 4.04
C TRP A 50 5.54 -10.23 3.26
N THR A 51 6.39 -9.30 2.83
CA THR A 51 7.63 -9.60 2.09
C THR A 51 8.80 -10.03 3.00
N VAL A 52 8.78 -9.64 4.29
CA VAL A 52 9.93 -9.80 5.20
C VAL A 52 9.60 -10.62 6.45
N PHE A 53 10.63 -11.31 6.97
CA PHE A 53 10.59 -12.06 8.24
C PHE A 53 9.44 -13.08 8.32
N ARG A 54 9.02 -13.64 7.18
CA ARG A 54 7.77 -14.40 7.02
C ARG A 54 7.66 -15.63 7.93
N ASP A 55 8.78 -16.22 8.32
CA ASP A 55 8.86 -17.40 9.17
C ASP A 55 8.77 -17.09 10.68
N LEU A 56 8.65 -15.81 11.06
CA LEU A 56 8.53 -15.38 12.45
C LEU A 56 7.07 -15.07 12.85
N PRO A 57 6.69 -15.24 14.12
CA PRO A 57 5.43 -14.71 14.67
C PRO A 57 5.27 -13.20 14.42
N PHE A 58 4.03 -12.73 14.25
CA PHE A 58 3.72 -11.35 13.86
C PHE A 58 4.41 -10.29 14.73
N GLU A 59 4.39 -10.46 16.05
CA GLU A 59 5.00 -9.54 17.01
C GLU A 59 6.53 -9.46 16.87
N GLN A 60 7.17 -10.57 16.47
CA GLN A 60 8.62 -10.62 16.20
C GLN A 60 8.95 -9.97 14.85
N ARG A 61 8.04 -10.06 13.86
CA ARG A 61 8.17 -9.34 12.57
C ARG A 61 8.17 -7.83 12.80
N LEU A 62 7.26 -7.32 13.64
CA LEU A 62 7.27 -5.91 14.06
C LEU A 62 8.57 -5.54 14.80
N GLU A 63 9.08 -6.43 15.67
CA GLU A 63 10.33 -6.21 16.40
C GLU A 63 11.52 -6.07 15.46
N LYS A 64 11.64 -6.91 14.43
CA LYS A 64 12.71 -6.81 13.43
C LYS A 64 12.63 -5.55 12.57
N VAL A 65 11.41 -5.10 12.22
CA VAL A 65 11.21 -3.81 11.54
C VAL A 65 11.59 -2.63 12.46
N ALA A 66 11.28 -2.72 13.76
CA ALA A 66 11.63 -1.72 14.76
C ALA A 66 13.15 -1.64 15.03
N GLU A 67 13.84 -2.79 15.11
CA GLU A 67 15.30 -2.93 15.23
C GLU A 67 16.04 -2.34 14.02
N ALA A 68 15.56 -2.60 12.80
CA ALA A 68 16.05 -1.95 11.58
C ALA A 68 15.83 -0.41 11.60
N GLY A 69 14.93 0.06 12.46
CA GLY A 69 14.69 1.47 12.72
C GLY A 69 13.65 2.10 11.81
N TYR A 70 12.73 1.31 11.25
CA TYR A 70 11.52 1.80 10.61
C TYR A 70 10.42 2.02 11.65
N ARG A 71 9.46 2.90 11.34
CA ARG A 71 8.32 3.21 12.23
C ARG A 71 6.96 2.98 11.60
N ALA A 72 6.90 2.36 10.43
CA ALA A 72 5.65 1.94 9.82
C ALA A 72 5.75 0.58 9.13
N VAL A 73 4.62 -0.10 9.10
CA VAL A 73 4.40 -1.29 8.29
C VAL A 73 3.10 -1.17 7.50
N GLN A 74 3.07 -1.81 6.34
CA GLN A 74 1.84 -2.11 5.61
C GLN A 74 1.46 -3.57 5.82
N LEU A 75 0.16 -3.86 5.92
CA LEU A 75 -0.39 -5.19 6.22
C LEU A 75 -1.31 -5.66 5.10
N VAL A 76 -1.22 -6.93 4.69
CA VAL A 76 -2.01 -7.46 3.56
C VAL A 76 -2.94 -8.58 4.02
N HIS A 77 -2.37 -9.65 4.57
CA HIS A 77 -3.10 -10.86 4.98
C HIS A 77 -2.83 -11.25 6.44
N GLU A 78 -1.92 -10.55 7.12
CA GLU A 78 -1.53 -10.78 8.51
C GLU A 78 -2.73 -10.84 9.47
N TYR A 79 -3.77 -10.05 9.19
CA TYR A 79 -4.91 -9.82 10.06
C TYR A 79 -6.19 -10.58 9.65
N ASP A 80 -6.17 -11.35 8.55
CA ASP A 80 -7.37 -12.00 7.98
C ASP A 80 -8.05 -13.01 8.92
N LYS A 81 -7.36 -13.48 9.97
CA LYS A 81 -7.86 -14.45 10.96
C LYS A 81 -7.78 -13.96 12.40
N TRP A 82 -7.56 -12.66 12.62
CA TRP A 82 -7.39 -12.10 13.96
C TRP A 82 -8.72 -12.03 14.73
N SER A 83 -8.66 -12.49 15.98
CA SER A 83 -9.66 -12.20 17.00
C SER A 83 -9.55 -10.76 17.49
N GLU A 84 -10.56 -10.28 18.23
CA GLU A 84 -10.48 -8.98 18.92
C GLU A 84 -9.28 -8.87 19.87
N GLU A 85 -8.77 -9.99 20.39
CA GLU A 85 -7.57 -9.98 21.22
C GLU A 85 -6.30 -9.80 20.40
N ASP A 86 -6.20 -10.41 19.23
CA ASP A 86 -5.06 -10.27 18.33
C ASP A 86 -4.92 -8.83 17.84
N PHE A 87 -6.01 -8.15 17.48
CA PHE A 87 -5.99 -6.70 17.17
C PHE A 87 -5.46 -5.87 18.34
N ARG A 88 -5.90 -6.14 19.58
CA ARG A 88 -5.39 -5.44 20.78
C ARG A 88 -3.91 -5.74 21.04
N ASN A 89 -3.47 -6.97 20.80
CA ASN A 89 -2.09 -7.41 21.00
C ASN A 89 -1.15 -6.78 19.96
N ALA A 90 -1.54 -6.84 18.68
CA ALA A 90 -0.86 -6.18 17.57
C ALA A 90 -0.69 -4.67 17.81
N ASN A 91 -1.77 -3.95 18.16
CA ASN A 91 -1.70 -2.51 18.45
C ASN A 91 -0.85 -2.18 19.67
N ARG A 92 -0.86 -3.03 20.72
CA ARG A 92 0.00 -2.86 21.90
C ARG A 92 1.48 -3.03 21.55
N LYS A 93 1.83 -4.05 20.75
CA LYS A 93 3.21 -4.29 20.29
C LYS A 93 3.67 -3.18 19.34
N LYS A 94 2.85 -2.79 18.36
CA LYS A 94 3.02 -1.62 17.47
C LYS A 94 3.36 -0.35 18.28
N ARG A 95 2.53 0.00 19.26
CA ARG A 95 2.78 1.16 20.15
C ARG A 95 4.05 1.03 20.97
N SER A 96 4.39 -0.16 21.46
CA SER A 96 5.63 -0.36 22.26
C SER A 96 6.92 -0.06 21.48
N PHE A 97 6.86 -0.06 20.15
CA PHE A 97 7.96 0.32 19.27
C PHE A 97 7.84 1.73 18.67
N GLY A 98 6.80 2.49 19.03
CA GLY A 98 6.48 3.79 18.42
C GLY A 98 6.15 3.69 16.93
N MET A 99 5.50 2.60 16.50
CA MET A 99 5.18 2.34 15.10
C MET A 99 3.72 2.68 14.74
N GLY A 100 3.46 2.90 13.46
CA GLY A 100 2.13 2.92 12.84
C GLY A 100 1.85 1.69 11.97
N PHE A 101 0.56 1.40 11.76
CA PHE A 101 0.08 0.59 10.64
C PHE A 101 -0.39 1.60 9.60
N ASP A 102 0.39 1.74 8.53
CA ASP A 102 0.36 2.90 7.65
C ASP A 102 -0.60 2.72 6.48
N THR A 103 -0.73 1.49 5.99
CA THR A 103 -1.64 1.08 4.93
C THR A 103 -2.06 -0.38 5.13
N ALA A 104 -3.32 -0.71 4.86
CA ALA A 104 -3.79 -2.08 4.72
C ALA A 104 -4.09 -2.41 3.26
N ALA A 105 -4.03 -3.69 2.89
CA ALA A 105 -4.35 -4.18 1.54
C ALA A 105 -5.11 -5.52 1.62
N GLY A 106 -5.17 -6.26 0.53
CA GLY A 106 -5.73 -7.62 0.51
C GLY A 106 -7.25 -7.68 0.28
N LEU A 107 -7.79 -6.75 -0.50
CA LEU A 107 -9.07 -6.95 -1.18
C LEU A 107 -8.92 -8.04 -2.26
N ARG A 108 -9.98 -8.80 -2.51
CA ARG A 108 -10.04 -9.88 -3.51
C ARG A 108 -10.79 -9.47 -4.77
N LYS A 109 -11.70 -8.50 -4.66
CA LYS A 109 -12.47 -7.96 -5.78
C LYS A 109 -11.75 -6.76 -6.39
N GLY A 110 -11.80 -6.67 -7.72
CA GLY A 110 -11.30 -5.54 -8.49
C GLY A 110 -12.45 -4.70 -9.03
N ILE A 111 -12.13 -3.46 -9.43
CA ILE A 111 -13.12 -2.44 -9.80
C ILE A 111 -13.28 -2.20 -11.31
N CYS A 112 -12.42 -2.77 -12.16
CA CYS A 112 -12.46 -2.57 -13.61
C CYS A 112 -13.61 -3.31 -14.32
N ASP A 113 -14.22 -4.32 -13.71
CA ASP A 113 -15.42 -4.98 -14.28
C ASP A 113 -16.70 -4.40 -13.62
N PRO A 114 -17.63 -3.80 -14.40
CA PRO A 114 -18.91 -3.33 -13.90
C PRO A 114 -19.73 -4.37 -13.12
N ALA A 115 -19.64 -5.65 -13.49
CA ALA A 115 -20.39 -6.73 -12.84
C ALA A 115 -19.84 -7.11 -11.44
N GLU A 116 -18.55 -6.86 -11.20
CA GLU A 116 -17.90 -7.10 -9.91
C GLU A 116 -17.95 -5.90 -8.96
N ARG A 117 -18.39 -4.73 -9.45
CA ARG A 117 -18.42 -3.45 -8.71
C ARG A 117 -19.14 -3.54 -7.36
N ASP A 118 -20.31 -4.15 -7.32
CA ASP A 118 -21.08 -4.24 -6.07
C ASP A 118 -20.43 -5.18 -5.06
N ALA A 119 -19.74 -6.23 -5.53
CA ALA A 119 -18.93 -7.11 -4.68
C ALA A 119 -17.68 -6.40 -4.14
N PHE A 120 -17.01 -5.58 -4.96
CA PHE A 120 -15.92 -4.70 -4.52
C PHE A 120 -16.39 -3.69 -3.47
N LEU A 121 -17.52 -3.00 -3.69
CA LEU A 121 -18.06 -2.02 -2.74
C LEU A 121 -18.47 -2.68 -1.42
N ALA A 122 -19.02 -3.90 -1.45
CA ALA A 122 -19.28 -4.70 -0.26
C ALA A 122 -17.98 -5.08 0.48
N GLU A 123 -16.92 -5.45 -0.24
CA GLU A 123 -15.64 -5.80 0.36
C GLU A 123 -14.95 -4.59 1.00
N VAL A 124 -14.92 -3.44 0.31
CA VAL A 124 -14.45 -2.15 0.86
C VAL A 124 -15.21 -1.81 2.15
N ARG A 125 -16.55 -1.89 2.14
CA ARG A 125 -17.38 -1.65 3.33
C ARG A 125 -17.06 -2.62 4.47
N SER A 126 -16.73 -3.88 4.17
CA SER A 126 -16.34 -4.89 5.17
C SER A 126 -14.97 -4.63 5.81
N LYS A 127 -14.02 -4.02 5.08
CA LYS A 127 -12.70 -3.64 5.60
C LYS A 127 -12.75 -2.39 6.50
N MET A 128 -13.74 -1.51 6.35
CA MET A 128 -13.88 -0.29 7.19
C MET A 128 -13.80 -0.56 8.72
N PRO A 129 -14.58 -1.46 9.34
CA PRO A 129 -14.43 -1.77 10.77
C PRO A 129 -13.14 -2.53 11.12
N VAL A 130 -12.41 -3.07 10.14
CA VAL A 130 -11.10 -3.71 10.35
C VAL A 130 -9.99 -2.65 10.40
N LEU A 131 -10.08 -1.62 9.55
CA LEU A 131 -9.18 -0.46 9.55
C LEU A 131 -9.21 0.28 10.90
N ASP A 132 -10.40 0.49 11.47
CA ASP A 132 -10.56 1.05 12.82
C ASP A 132 -9.83 0.22 13.89
N LYS A 133 -9.96 -1.12 13.82
CA LYS A 133 -9.27 -2.04 14.75
C LYS A 133 -7.76 -2.06 14.55
N LEU A 134 -7.27 -1.81 13.33
CA LEU A 134 -5.84 -1.65 13.04
C LEU A 134 -5.32 -0.24 13.41
N GLU A 135 -6.22 0.72 13.62
CA GLU A 135 -5.91 2.15 13.69
C GLU A 135 -5.11 2.60 12.44
N CYS A 136 -5.57 2.15 11.28
CA CYS A 136 -4.99 2.41 9.97
C CYS A 136 -5.98 3.20 9.13
N SER A 137 -5.54 4.31 8.51
CA SER A 137 -6.39 5.20 7.73
C SER A 137 -6.23 5.06 6.22
N ARG A 138 -5.51 4.04 5.72
CA ARG A 138 -5.32 3.81 4.27
C ARG A 138 -5.61 2.38 3.84
N LEU A 139 -6.22 2.23 2.66
CA LEU A 139 -6.55 0.94 2.05
C LEU A 139 -6.14 0.91 0.58
N ILE A 140 -5.31 -0.06 0.21
CA ILE A 140 -5.00 -0.35 -1.21
C ILE A 140 -6.23 -0.97 -1.86
N VAL A 141 -6.57 -0.45 -3.04
CA VAL A 141 -7.64 -0.94 -3.91
C VAL A 141 -7.06 -1.32 -5.28
N LEU A 142 -7.47 -2.48 -5.80
CA LEU A 142 -6.95 -3.03 -7.04
C LEU A 142 -7.95 -2.85 -8.18
N SER A 143 -7.45 -2.64 -9.40
CA SER A 143 -8.33 -2.65 -10.58
C SER A 143 -8.91 -4.03 -10.84
N GLY A 144 -8.17 -5.09 -10.54
CA GLY A 144 -8.50 -6.46 -10.94
C GLY A 144 -8.08 -6.77 -12.37
N ASN A 145 -8.57 -7.89 -12.89
CA ASN A 145 -8.20 -8.42 -14.20
C ASN A 145 -9.07 -7.84 -15.32
N LYS A 146 -8.47 -7.63 -16.50
CA LYS A 146 -9.18 -7.26 -17.72
C LYS A 146 -10.28 -8.26 -18.04
N ASN A 147 -11.49 -7.77 -18.25
CA ASN A 147 -12.53 -8.55 -18.92
C ASN A 147 -12.28 -8.45 -20.45
N PRO A 148 -12.03 -9.57 -21.15
CA PRO A 148 -11.75 -9.54 -22.59
C PRO A 148 -13.00 -9.23 -23.44
N ASP A 149 -14.20 -9.39 -22.89
CA ASP A 149 -15.47 -9.17 -23.58
C ASP A 149 -15.97 -7.72 -23.46
N LEU A 150 -15.27 -6.88 -22.68
CA LEU A 150 -15.61 -5.46 -22.47
C LEU A 150 -14.57 -4.52 -23.11
N PRO A 151 -14.99 -3.43 -23.78
CA PRO A 151 -14.08 -2.37 -24.22
C PRO A 151 -13.28 -1.78 -23.05
N LEU A 152 -11.99 -1.48 -23.27
CA LEU A 152 -11.13 -0.89 -22.22
C LEU A 152 -11.73 0.40 -21.64
N ARG A 153 -12.40 1.22 -22.46
CA ARG A 153 -13.09 2.44 -22.03
C ARG A 153 -14.19 2.17 -20.98
N GLU A 154 -14.94 1.09 -21.12
CA GLU A 154 -15.98 0.73 -20.16
C GLU A 154 -15.36 0.25 -18.83
N GLN A 155 -14.20 -0.39 -18.91
CA GLN A 155 -13.44 -0.83 -17.74
C GLN A 155 -12.79 0.36 -17.00
N HIS A 156 -12.28 1.35 -17.72
CA HIS A 156 -11.84 2.65 -17.19
C HIS A 156 -12.97 3.38 -16.47
N GLN A 157 -14.12 3.51 -17.14
CA GLN A 157 -15.33 4.10 -16.56
C GLN A 157 -15.81 3.34 -15.32
N SER A 158 -15.64 2.01 -15.29
CA SER A 158 -15.94 1.21 -14.09
C SER A 158 -15.03 1.54 -12.92
N CYS A 159 -13.72 1.72 -13.17
CA CYS A 159 -12.79 2.19 -12.16
C CYS A 159 -13.22 3.56 -11.61
N VAL A 160 -13.52 4.52 -12.49
CA VAL A 160 -13.92 5.88 -12.10
C VAL A 160 -15.24 5.90 -11.30
N GLU A 161 -16.30 5.25 -11.78
CA GLU A 161 -17.58 5.16 -11.03
C GLU A 161 -17.41 4.43 -9.70
N GLY A 162 -16.69 3.30 -9.73
CA GLY A 162 -16.50 2.44 -8.58
C GLY A 162 -15.69 3.11 -7.47
N LEU A 163 -14.62 3.81 -7.83
CA LEU A 163 -13.81 4.57 -6.88
C LEU A 163 -14.56 5.77 -6.31
N LYS A 164 -15.40 6.48 -7.09
CA LYS A 164 -16.30 7.52 -6.55
C LYS A 164 -17.24 6.94 -5.49
N ARG A 165 -17.90 5.82 -5.78
CA ARG A 165 -18.80 5.15 -4.81
C ARG A 165 -18.06 4.61 -3.58
N ALA A 166 -16.85 4.09 -3.76
CA ALA A 166 -16.01 3.61 -2.65
C ALA A 166 -15.49 4.77 -1.77
N ALA A 167 -15.25 5.93 -2.36
CA ALA A 167 -14.77 7.11 -1.66
C ALA A 167 -15.80 7.62 -0.62
N GLU A 168 -17.09 7.57 -0.94
CA GLU A 168 -18.17 7.89 0.03
C GLU A 168 -18.12 6.95 1.24
N ILE A 169 -17.92 5.64 1.00
CA ILE A 169 -17.79 4.62 2.06
C ILE A 169 -16.55 4.89 2.94
N ALA A 170 -15.44 5.27 2.32
CA ALA A 170 -14.19 5.59 3.02
C ALA A 170 -14.28 6.91 3.81
N ALA A 171 -15.03 7.89 3.28
CA ALA A 171 -15.25 9.19 3.92
C ALA A 171 -15.98 9.06 5.27
N GLU A 172 -16.91 8.11 5.41
CA GLU A 172 -17.58 7.77 6.68
C GLU A 172 -16.59 7.53 7.85
N ARG A 173 -15.35 7.09 7.56
CA ARG A 173 -14.31 6.75 8.57
C ARG A 173 -12.97 7.44 8.37
N ASN A 174 -12.91 8.57 7.66
CA ASN A 174 -11.66 9.31 7.43
C ASN A 174 -10.58 8.49 6.66
N VAL A 175 -10.98 7.42 5.94
CA VAL A 175 -10.07 6.50 5.23
C VAL A 175 -9.72 7.06 3.84
N GLU A 176 -8.47 6.80 3.42
CA GLU A 176 -7.92 7.08 2.11
C GLU A 176 -7.77 5.78 1.29
N LEU A 177 -8.26 5.79 0.06
CA LEU A 177 -8.17 4.70 -0.89
C LEU A 177 -6.99 4.94 -1.84
N LEU A 178 -6.13 3.93 -1.98
CA LEU A 178 -4.92 3.99 -2.80
C LEU A 178 -5.07 3.03 -3.99
N LEU A 179 -5.31 3.56 -5.19
CA LEU A 179 -5.41 2.77 -6.41
C LEU A 179 -4.01 2.38 -6.89
N GLU A 180 -3.74 1.08 -7.01
CA GLU A 180 -2.42 0.54 -7.34
C GLU A 180 -2.37 -0.07 -8.75
N ASN A 181 -1.30 0.25 -9.50
CA ASN A 181 -0.94 -0.45 -10.72
C ASN A 181 -0.08 -1.68 -10.40
N ILE A 182 -0.37 -2.81 -11.04
CA ILE A 182 0.44 -4.04 -10.94
C ILE A 182 1.07 -4.29 -12.31
N ASP A 183 2.29 -4.81 -12.34
CA ASP A 183 3.00 -5.08 -13.58
C ASP A 183 2.53 -6.37 -14.29
N PRO A 184 2.80 -6.52 -15.60
CA PRO A 184 2.38 -7.70 -16.36
C PRO A 184 3.17 -8.98 -16.08
N GLU A 185 4.28 -8.95 -15.34
CA GLU A 185 5.04 -10.13 -14.93
C GLU A 185 4.41 -10.76 -13.68
N GLU A 186 4.03 -9.96 -12.68
CA GLU A 186 3.25 -10.42 -11.53
C GLU A 186 1.84 -10.86 -11.95
N ASN A 187 1.13 -10.07 -12.76
CA ASN A 187 -0.20 -10.43 -13.25
C ASN A 187 -0.42 -10.06 -14.73
N PRO A 188 -0.19 -11.00 -15.67
CA PRO A 188 -0.40 -10.80 -17.10
C PRO A 188 -1.84 -10.43 -17.52
N LYS A 189 -2.82 -10.60 -16.64
CA LYS A 189 -4.24 -10.30 -16.90
C LYS A 189 -4.71 -9.00 -16.24
N TYR A 190 -3.87 -8.32 -15.47
CA TYR A 190 -4.29 -7.13 -14.71
C TYR A 190 -4.74 -5.99 -15.63
N TYR A 191 -5.73 -5.23 -15.18
CA TYR A 191 -6.26 -4.07 -15.92
C TYR A 191 -5.27 -2.91 -15.92
N LEU A 192 -5.00 -2.34 -14.74
CA LEU A 192 -4.24 -1.11 -14.59
C LEU A 192 -2.73 -1.39 -14.54
N THR A 193 -2.11 -1.55 -15.71
CA THR A 193 -0.65 -1.74 -15.84
C THR A 193 0.07 -0.45 -16.26
N SER A 194 -0.61 0.70 -16.19
CA SER A 194 -0.15 2.00 -16.69
C SER A 194 -0.33 3.07 -15.62
N VAL A 195 0.77 3.70 -15.20
CA VAL A 195 0.75 4.82 -14.25
C VAL A 195 0.05 6.05 -14.82
N ALA A 196 0.20 6.32 -16.12
CA ALA A 196 -0.46 7.45 -16.77
C ALA A 196 -1.99 7.31 -16.71
N GLU A 197 -2.50 6.12 -17.02
CA GLU A 197 -3.93 5.78 -16.93
C GLU A 197 -4.42 5.82 -15.46
N GLY A 198 -3.56 5.43 -14.51
CA GLY A 198 -3.83 5.55 -13.08
C GLY A 198 -4.06 7.01 -12.66
N PHE A 199 -3.23 7.94 -13.13
CA PHE A 199 -3.42 9.37 -12.89
C PHE A 199 -4.65 9.94 -13.62
N GLU A 200 -4.98 9.47 -14.82
CA GLU A 200 -6.23 9.83 -15.53
C GLU A 200 -7.46 9.41 -14.72
N ILE A 201 -7.51 8.16 -14.24
CA ILE A 201 -8.60 7.66 -13.38
C ILE A 201 -8.73 8.51 -12.11
N ILE A 202 -7.62 8.81 -11.41
CA ILE A 202 -7.68 9.66 -10.20
C ILE A 202 -8.14 11.09 -10.52
N GLY A 203 -7.71 11.65 -11.66
CA GLY A 203 -8.17 12.95 -12.15
C GLY A 203 -9.67 12.99 -12.45
N GLU A 204 -10.22 11.93 -13.03
CA GLU A 204 -11.67 11.80 -13.28
C GLU A 204 -12.49 11.48 -12.02
N VAL A 205 -11.90 10.76 -11.05
CA VAL A 205 -12.48 10.51 -9.73
C VAL A 205 -12.62 11.82 -8.95
N ASN A 206 -11.58 12.67 -8.97
CA ASN A 206 -11.55 14.01 -8.39
C ASN A 206 -12.10 14.07 -6.94
N HIS A 207 -11.62 13.18 -6.08
CA HIS A 207 -12.06 13.09 -4.69
C HIS A 207 -10.86 13.04 -3.73
N PRO A 208 -10.80 13.85 -2.66
CA PRO A 208 -9.61 14.01 -1.81
C PRO A 208 -9.19 12.73 -1.05
N ARG A 209 -10.09 11.74 -0.97
CA ARG A 209 -9.83 10.42 -0.36
C ARG A 209 -9.36 9.35 -1.34
N VAL A 210 -9.27 9.62 -2.64
CA VAL A 210 -8.79 8.63 -3.61
C VAL A 210 -7.49 9.15 -4.21
N LYS A 211 -6.41 8.39 -4.03
CA LYS A 211 -5.08 8.72 -4.53
C LYS A 211 -4.53 7.55 -5.33
N PHE A 212 -3.51 7.84 -6.13
CA PHE A 212 -2.75 6.82 -6.83
C PHE A 212 -1.60 6.31 -5.94
N LEU A 213 -1.44 4.99 -5.86
CA LEU A 213 -0.25 4.35 -5.31
C LEU A 213 0.75 4.18 -6.46
N TYR A 214 1.73 5.08 -6.51
CA TYR A 214 2.81 5.00 -7.49
C TYR A 214 3.89 4.03 -7.01
N ASP A 215 3.72 2.75 -7.33
CA ASP A 215 4.75 1.75 -7.06
C ASP A 215 5.85 1.81 -8.14
N LEU A 216 7.06 2.14 -7.69
CA LEU A 216 8.25 2.28 -8.55
C LEU A 216 8.76 0.95 -9.10
N PHE A 217 8.53 -0.17 -8.41
CA PHE A 217 8.90 -1.49 -8.90
C PHE A 217 7.97 -1.88 -10.05
N HIS A 218 6.65 -1.79 -9.86
CA HIS A 218 5.69 -2.13 -10.91
C HIS A 218 5.84 -1.25 -12.16
N GLU A 219 6.08 0.06 -12.03
CA GLU A 219 6.33 0.93 -13.20
C GLU A 219 7.63 0.57 -13.94
N GLN A 220 8.71 0.26 -13.21
CA GLN A 220 9.99 -0.13 -13.83
C GLN A 220 9.86 -1.46 -14.59
N ILE A 221 9.26 -2.49 -13.98
CA ILE A 221 9.04 -3.79 -14.62
C ILE A 221 8.07 -3.66 -15.81
N ALA A 222 6.96 -2.93 -15.66
CA ALA A 222 6.02 -2.70 -16.76
C ALA A 222 6.66 -1.96 -17.96
N LYS A 223 7.62 -1.06 -17.69
CA LYS A 223 8.40 -0.37 -18.73
C LYS A 223 9.37 -1.30 -19.44
N GLU A 224 10.15 -2.10 -18.72
CA GLU A 224 11.08 -3.09 -19.30
C GLU A 224 10.33 -4.15 -20.12
N TYR A 225 9.21 -4.65 -19.58
CA TYR A 225 8.30 -5.56 -20.28
C TYR A 225 7.78 -4.95 -21.59
N ARG A 226 7.33 -3.68 -21.57
CA ARG A 226 6.87 -2.96 -22.77
C ARG A 226 7.99 -2.81 -23.81
N GLN A 227 9.22 -2.53 -23.38
CA GLN A 227 10.39 -2.44 -24.27
C GLN A 227 10.73 -3.80 -24.90
N SER A 228 10.75 -4.89 -24.12
CA SER A 228 11.07 -6.23 -24.61
C SER A 228 10.11 -6.75 -25.71
N ARG A 229 8.85 -6.29 -25.70
CA ARG A 229 7.84 -6.65 -26.71
C ARG A 229 7.86 -5.78 -27.97
N ILE A 230 8.63 -4.69 -27.99
CA ILE A 230 8.76 -3.81 -29.16
C ILE A 230 9.75 -4.36 -30.20
N ASP A 231 10.60 -5.33 -29.84
CA ASP A 231 11.55 -5.95 -30.78
C ASP A 231 11.42 -7.47 -30.91
N PRO A 232 10.76 -7.91 -31.99
CA PRO A 232 11.30 -9.03 -32.79
C PRO A 232 11.75 -8.59 -34.21
N HIS A 233 11.45 -7.35 -34.60
CA HIS A 233 11.50 -6.87 -36.00
C HIS A 233 12.06 -5.44 -36.16
N CYS A 234 12.74 -4.87 -35.16
CA CYS A 234 13.26 -3.49 -35.21
C CYS A 234 14.55 -3.34 -36.05
N GLY A 235 14.64 -4.05 -37.18
CA GLY A 235 15.68 -3.89 -38.20
C GLY A 235 15.41 -2.79 -39.23
N ARG A 236 14.35 -1.98 -39.05
CA ARG A 236 13.92 -0.93 -40.00
C ARG A 236 13.36 0.32 -39.31
N ALA A 237 14.16 0.94 -38.44
CA ALA A 237 13.94 2.33 -38.02
C ALA A 237 15.29 3.05 -37.93
N GLY A 238 15.61 3.86 -38.95
CA GLY A 238 16.77 4.74 -38.90
C GLY A 238 16.46 5.95 -38.03
N ALA A 239 17.34 6.26 -37.08
CA ALA A 239 17.26 7.50 -36.31
C ALA A 239 17.85 8.67 -37.12
N SER A 240 17.24 9.84 -36.95
CA SER A 240 17.72 11.16 -37.39
C SER A 240 17.83 12.08 -36.19
#